data_AF-A0A6T9Y0S6-F1
#
_entry.id   AF-A0A6T9Y0S6-F1
#
_cell.length_a   1.000
_cell.length_b   1.000
_cell.length_c   1.000
_cell.angle_alpha   90.00
_cell.angle_beta   90.00
_cell.angle_gamma   90.00
#
_symmetry.space_group_name_H-M   'P 1'
#
loop_
_entity.id
_entity.type
_entity.pdbx_description
1 polymer ?
#
loop_
_entity_poly.entity_id
_entity_poly.type
_entity_poly.pdbx_seq_one_letter_code
_entity_poly.pdbx_strand_id
1 'polypeptide(L)'
;MIKVLSKASAFGVAIALGASPVSAIVITETQDALSLANALLVPDSSITINSASLIGGAFGNEFCDGNDCEVLIPSSIDVINAASTIPSQPALGQAGIFSNASGTYNLPAAGGIVFSTGNVTDAQDSASTQNFISGGNGNSATSIQNELLEPLTGISAHFDPVQLDISFTVDGDQASTITFFGAFGSEEFPDFVGDTFIDGFGLYVNGENVAGALTSDAEIGDSLAPININHPDFVEMPGTALNGVLAPNGNPLLRFDVPVLPGDNTFTLLLADAGDSSHDSVMYLASFGELGESEFTPILPDLSNPTNDDGEFVFELPEVEAEETIWFDPDVASGYVYTSNLAIASVTAPSLATVPDPDGYILEFTSGNTLQQFTLNAGETFDFGLNGFDDVFDFSILGINLDLALDPTNPQAFVTGVSFAESGDLSFTQAPIITFVPDDPVNSVPAPSSVFMWGISLLGLLITRRKLKK
;
A
#
# COMPACT_ATOMS: atom_id res chain seq x y z
N MET A 1 3.51 -43.40 63.98
CA MET A 1 2.07 -43.14 63.76
C MET A 1 1.94 -41.67 63.37
N ILE A 2 1.72 -41.44 62.06
CA ILE A 2 1.20 -40.26 61.35
C ILE A 2 1.48 -38.86 61.96
N LYS A 3 2.28 -38.05 61.24
CA LYS A 3 2.19 -36.59 61.31
C LYS A 3 2.19 -36.02 59.88
N VAL A 4 1.08 -35.37 59.55
CA VAL A 4 0.76 -34.72 58.28
C VAL A 4 1.71 -33.53 58.05
N LEU A 5 2.33 -33.44 56.88
CA LEU A 5 2.87 -32.19 56.35
C LEU A 5 2.15 -31.86 55.05
N SER A 6 1.37 -30.78 55.07
CA SER A 6 0.74 -30.18 53.90
C SER A 6 1.81 -29.56 53.00
N LYS A 7 1.89 -30.01 51.75
CA LYS A 7 2.61 -29.28 50.70
C LYS A 7 1.74 -28.11 50.25
N ALA A 8 2.19 -26.88 50.50
CA ALA A 8 1.64 -25.70 49.86
C ALA A 8 2.11 -25.68 48.40
N SER A 9 1.17 -25.67 47.46
CA SER A 9 1.43 -25.51 46.04
C SER A 9 1.61 -24.02 45.77
N ALA A 10 2.79 -23.59 45.35
CA ALA A 10 3.01 -22.25 44.86
C ALA A 10 2.39 -22.15 43.45
N PHE A 11 1.28 -21.44 43.33
CA PHE A 11 0.76 -20.99 42.04
C PHE A 11 1.67 -19.84 41.57
N GLY A 12 2.53 -20.14 40.60
CA GLY A 12 3.22 -19.09 39.85
C GLY A 12 2.19 -18.36 39.00
N VAL A 13 1.91 -17.10 39.34
CA VAL A 13 1.20 -16.18 38.46
C VAL A 13 2.14 -15.87 37.31
N ALA A 14 1.89 -16.45 36.13
CA ALA A 14 2.48 -15.96 34.91
C ALA A 14 1.85 -14.59 34.64
N ILE A 15 2.60 -13.52 34.91
CA ILE A 15 2.28 -12.20 34.39
C ILE A 15 2.59 -12.29 32.90
N ALA A 16 1.56 -12.47 32.08
CA ALA A 16 1.65 -12.15 30.67
C ALA A 16 1.94 -10.65 30.61
N LEU A 17 3.20 -10.30 30.33
CA LEU A 17 3.53 -8.98 29.83
C LEU A 17 2.82 -8.91 28.47
N GLY A 18 1.63 -8.31 28.45
CA GLY A 18 1.00 -7.95 27.18
C GLY A 18 1.98 -7.05 26.47
N ALA A 19 2.43 -7.47 25.29
CA ALA A 19 3.02 -6.53 24.35
C ALA A 19 1.98 -5.42 24.16
N SER A 20 2.39 -4.17 24.36
CA SER A 20 1.57 -3.04 23.89
C SER A 20 1.28 -3.30 22.41
N PRO A 21 0.06 -3.05 21.90
CA PRO A 21 -0.14 -3.01 20.46
C PRO A 21 0.90 -2.04 19.91
N VAL A 22 1.76 -2.53 19.02
CA VAL A 22 2.70 -1.66 18.30
C VAL A 22 1.83 -0.67 17.56
N SER A 23 2.05 0.63 17.77
CA SER A 23 1.45 1.65 16.92
C SER A 23 1.92 1.36 15.49
N ALA A 24 0.96 1.03 14.67
CA ALA A 24 1.01 0.74 13.26
C ALA A 24 1.52 1.94 12.45
N ILE A 25 0.73 3.00 12.28
CA ILE A 25 1.07 4.30 11.69
C ILE A 25 1.40 5.33 12.78
N VAL A 26 2.62 5.84 12.73
CA VAL A 26 3.07 6.97 13.58
C VAL A 26 3.39 8.16 12.70
N ILE A 27 2.81 9.32 13.02
CA ILE A 27 2.93 10.55 12.23
C ILE A 27 3.75 11.58 13.00
N THR A 28 4.72 12.17 12.31
CA THR A 28 5.42 13.39 12.74
C THR A 28 4.99 14.54 11.84
N GLU A 29 4.19 15.45 12.38
CA GLU A 29 3.80 16.70 11.71
C GLU A 29 5.04 17.50 11.28
N THR A 30 5.02 18.04 10.07
CA THR A 30 6.06 18.93 9.59
C THR A 30 5.54 19.91 8.54
N GLN A 31 6.05 21.15 8.61
CA GLN A 31 5.81 22.18 7.59
C GLN A 31 6.97 22.31 6.59
N ASP A 32 7.99 21.44 6.70
CA ASP A 32 9.15 21.47 5.83
C ASP A 32 8.88 20.70 4.53
N ALA A 33 8.57 21.46 3.48
CA ALA A 33 8.29 20.94 2.15
C ALA A 33 9.42 20.07 1.59
N LEU A 34 10.68 20.41 1.87
CA LEU A 34 11.81 19.64 1.36
C LEU A 34 11.96 18.32 2.14
N SER A 35 11.68 18.32 3.45
CA SER A 35 11.63 17.09 4.23
C SER A 35 10.51 16.16 3.76
N LEU A 36 9.31 16.70 3.44
CA LEU A 36 8.22 15.92 2.85
C LEU A 36 8.60 15.33 1.49
N ALA A 37 9.15 16.15 0.60
CA ALA A 37 9.56 15.69 -0.73
C ALA A 37 10.64 14.59 -0.65
N ASN A 38 11.64 14.74 0.22
CA ASN A 38 12.66 13.69 0.41
C ASN A 38 12.11 12.42 1.07
N ALA A 39 11.08 12.52 1.91
CA ALA A 39 10.46 11.35 2.53
C ALA A 39 9.66 10.50 1.53
N LEU A 40 9.29 11.07 0.38
CA LEU A 40 8.70 10.31 -0.72
C LEU A 40 9.75 9.49 -1.49
N LEU A 41 10.98 9.99 -1.62
CA LEU A 41 11.98 9.36 -2.47
C LEU A 41 12.33 7.95 -2.00
N VAL A 42 12.36 7.03 -2.96
CA VAL A 42 12.97 5.73 -2.78
C VAL A 42 14.49 5.90 -2.56
N PRO A 43 15.11 5.17 -1.62
CA PRO A 43 16.56 5.17 -1.47
C PRO A 43 17.28 4.84 -2.78
N ASP A 44 18.34 5.58 -3.09
CA ASP A 44 19.16 5.42 -4.31
C ASP A 44 18.44 5.63 -5.65
N SER A 45 17.24 6.25 -5.65
CA SER A 45 16.51 6.57 -6.89
C SER A 45 17.32 7.46 -7.86
N SER A 46 17.08 7.29 -9.16
CA SER A 46 17.58 8.19 -10.24
C SER A 46 17.00 9.62 -10.23
N ILE A 47 16.16 9.95 -9.23
CA ILE A 47 15.44 11.21 -9.12
C ILE A 47 16.18 12.19 -8.19
N THR A 48 16.40 13.40 -8.68
CA THR A 48 16.93 14.51 -7.88
C THR A 48 15.86 15.58 -7.65
N ILE A 49 15.53 15.88 -6.38
CA ILE A 49 14.63 17.00 -6.04
C ILE A 49 15.37 18.33 -6.23
N ASN A 50 14.79 19.20 -7.06
CA ASN A 50 15.28 20.55 -7.32
C ASN A 50 14.72 21.57 -6.31
N SER A 51 13.42 21.47 -6.02
CA SER A 51 12.73 22.34 -5.08
C SER A 51 11.43 21.70 -4.60
N ALA A 52 10.95 22.15 -3.43
CA ALA A 52 9.65 21.78 -2.90
C ALA A 52 8.99 22.99 -2.22
N SER A 53 7.66 23.09 -2.30
CA SER A 53 6.85 24.13 -1.66
C SER A 53 5.57 23.54 -1.10
N LEU A 54 5.31 23.78 0.19
CA LEU A 54 4.09 23.36 0.88
C LEU A 54 3.19 24.58 1.08
N ILE A 55 1.96 24.50 0.57
CA ILE A 55 1.03 25.61 0.44
C ILE A 55 -0.35 25.16 0.94
N GLY A 56 -1.01 26.01 1.72
CA GLY A 56 -2.39 25.85 2.17
C GLY A 56 -3.37 26.75 1.43
N GLY A 57 -4.53 27.00 2.03
CA GLY A 57 -5.58 27.87 1.46
C GLY A 57 -5.31 29.37 1.58
N ALA A 58 -6.28 30.18 1.17
CA ALA A 58 -6.32 31.63 1.36
C ALA A 58 -7.06 32.00 2.65
N PHE A 59 -6.86 33.24 3.13
CA PHE A 59 -7.69 33.77 4.21
C PHE A 59 -9.14 33.90 3.76
N GLY A 60 -10.01 33.07 4.33
CA GLY A 60 -11.45 33.15 4.18
C GLY A 60 -12.06 32.27 5.24
N ASN A 61 -12.74 32.86 6.21
CA ASN A 61 -13.64 32.14 7.09
C ASN A 61 -14.97 32.04 6.34
N GLU A 62 -15.28 30.87 5.79
CA GLU A 62 -16.44 30.72 4.92
C GLU A 62 -17.72 30.41 5.71
N PHE A 63 -18.81 30.99 5.22
CA PHE A 63 -20.18 30.71 5.62
C PHE A 63 -20.93 30.30 4.35
N CYS A 64 -21.28 29.02 4.24
CA CYS A 64 -21.99 28.47 3.09
C CYS A 64 -23.51 28.49 3.30
N ASP A 65 -24.28 29.03 2.36
CA ASP A 65 -25.73 28.82 2.23
C ASP A 65 -26.04 28.26 0.83
N GLY A 66 -25.94 26.94 0.67
CA GLY A 66 -26.07 26.27 -0.61
C GLY A 66 -24.85 26.48 -1.52
N ASN A 67 -25.08 26.62 -2.84
CA ASN A 67 -24.00 26.77 -3.84
C ASN A 67 -23.39 28.19 -3.89
N ASP A 68 -23.74 29.09 -2.96
CA ASP A 68 -23.23 30.46 -2.93
C ASP A 68 -22.31 30.62 -1.71
N CYS A 69 -21.01 30.65 -1.98
CA CYS A 69 -19.94 30.77 -1.00
C CYS A 69 -19.51 32.24 -0.89
N GLU A 70 -19.86 32.91 0.21
CA GLU A 70 -19.36 34.27 0.48
C GLU A 70 -18.08 34.21 1.32
N VAL A 71 -16.95 34.55 0.71
CA VAL A 71 -15.68 34.78 1.41
C VAL A 71 -15.81 36.03 2.29
N LEU A 72 -15.89 35.85 3.61
CA LEU A 72 -15.87 36.97 4.56
C LEU A 72 -14.45 37.53 4.69
N ILE A 73 -14.04 38.37 3.75
CA ILE A 73 -12.82 39.16 3.89
C ILE A 73 -12.96 40.10 5.11
N PRO A 74 -12.07 40.03 6.12
CA PRO A 74 -12.15 40.91 7.28
C PRO A 74 -12.09 42.37 6.82
N SER A 75 -12.97 43.20 7.37
CA SER A 75 -13.30 44.57 6.96
C SER A 75 -12.15 45.60 7.05
N SER A 76 -10.90 45.16 7.17
CA SER A 76 -9.69 45.97 7.18
C SER A 76 -8.83 45.83 5.92
N ILE A 77 -9.25 45.03 4.93
CA ILE A 77 -8.59 44.95 3.62
C ILE A 77 -9.45 45.73 2.61
N ASP A 78 -8.97 46.92 2.23
CA ASP A 78 -9.57 47.75 1.19
C ASP A 78 -9.59 47.00 -0.15
N VAL A 79 -10.77 46.97 -0.75
CA VAL A 79 -11.11 46.35 -2.03
C VAL A 79 -10.13 46.78 -3.13
N ILE A 80 -9.29 45.85 -3.58
CA ILE A 80 -8.63 45.93 -4.88
C ILE A 80 -9.47 45.09 -5.85
N ASN A 81 -10.04 45.77 -6.85
CA ASN A 81 -10.73 45.19 -7.99
C ASN A 81 -9.97 43.98 -8.57
N ALA A 82 -10.70 42.89 -8.80
CA ALA A 82 -10.51 41.82 -9.80
C ALA A 82 -9.05 41.51 -10.25
N ALA A 83 -8.62 40.27 -9.97
CA ALA A 83 -7.34 39.63 -10.34
C ALA A 83 -6.13 39.90 -9.43
N SER A 84 -6.34 39.99 -8.11
CA SER A 84 -5.25 40.08 -7.12
C SER A 84 -5.20 38.82 -6.28
N THR A 85 -4.13 38.04 -6.44
CA THR A 85 -3.78 36.86 -5.62
C THR A 85 -3.87 37.19 -4.13
N ILE A 86 -4.82 36.59 -3.41
CA ILE A 86 -4.73 36.52 -1.95
C ILE A 86 -3.51 35.61 -1.67
N PRO A 87 -2.54 36.05 -0.85
CA PRO A 87 -1.38 35.21 -0.55
C PRO A 87 -1.86 33.93 0.14
N SER A 88 -1.50 32.79 -0.43
CA SER A 88 -1.71 31.49 0.19
C SER A 88 -1.03 31.44 1.56
N GLN A 89 -1.63 30.71 2.49
CA GLN A 89 -1.10 30.45 3.83
C GLN A 89 -0.28 29.16 3.84
N PRO A 90 0.58 28.93 4.84
CA PRO A 90 1.15 27.60 5.08
C PRO A 90 0.04 26.62 5.52
N ALA A 91 0.14 25.36 5.09
CA ALA A 91 -0.78 24.28 5.45
C ALA A 91 -0.54 23.78 6.89
N LEU A 92 -0.81 24.61 7.91
CA LEU A 92 -0.42 24.37 9.30
C LEU A 92 -1.12 23.14 9.89
N GLY A 93 -0.35 22.13 10.30
CA GLY A 93 -0.88 20.93 10.94
C GLY A 93 -1.50 19.92 9.99
N GLN A 94 -1.43 20.17 8.68
CA GLN A 94 -2.10 19.39 7.64
C GLN A 94 -1.16 18.39 6.93
N ALA A 95 0.15 18.44 7.21
CA ALA A 95 1.14 17.61 6.56
C ALA A 95 2.13 16.98 7.56
N GLY A 96 2.55 15.75 7.26
CA GLY A 96 3.47 15.00 8.10
C GLY A 96 4.22 13.91 7.35
N ILE A 97 5.20 13.34 8.02
CA ILE A 97 5.89 12.10 7.61
C ILE A 97 5.34 10.98 8.49
N PHE A 98 5.05 9.84 7.90
CA PHE A 98 4.59 8.66 8.63
C PHE A 98 5.57 7.49 8.50
N SER A 99 5.51 6.57 9.46
CA SER A 99 6.09 5.22 9.40
C SER A 99 4.97 4.20 9.64
N ASN A 100 5.03 3.01 9.03
CA ASN A 100 3.95 2.02 9.09
C ASN A 100 4.44 0.63 9.53
N ALA A 101 4.81 0.49 10.80
CA ALA A 101 5.41 -0.75 11.33
C ALA A 101 4.47 -1.98 11.30
N SER A 102 3.20 -1.81 10.96
CA SER A 102 2.19 -2.88 10.92
C SER A 102 1.73 -3.31 9.53
N GLY A 103 2.10 -2.56 8.49
CA GLY A 103 1.49 -2.74 7.16
C GLY A 103 0.02 -2.33 7.08
N THR A 104 -0.44 -1.37 7.90
CA THR A 104 -1.81 -0.83 7.79
C THR A 104 -2.07 -0.31 6.38
N TYR A 105 -3.22 -0.68 5.82
CA TYR A 105 -3.60 -0.42 4.43
C TYR A 105 -2.61 -0.91 3.36
N ASN A 106 -1.78 -1.90 3.71
CA ASN A 106 -0.71 -2.43 2.84
C ASN A 106 0.29 -1.36 2.39
N LEU A 107 0.36 -0.21 3.08
CA LEU A 107 1.36 0.82 2.81
C LEU A 107 2.75 0.35 3.25
N PRO A 108 3.83 0.73 2.52
CA PRO A 108 5.20 0.35 2.86
C PRO A 108 5.58 0.68 4.30
N ALA A 109 6.29 -0.24 4.98
CA ALA A 109 6.61 -0.05 6.40
C ALA A 109 7.62 1.09 6.66
N ALA A 110 8.49 1.36 5.68
CA ALA A 110 9.35 2.55 5.65
C ALA A 110 8.55 3.86 5.74
N GLY A 111 7.28 3.84 5.32
CA GLY A 111 6.37 4.97 5.35
C GLY A 111 6.58 5.96 4.22
N GLY A 112 6.20 7.21 4.46
CA GLY A 112 6.18 8.25 3.44
C GLY A 112 5.59 9.54 3.99
N ILE A 113 4.78 10.23 3.20
CA ILE A 113 4.09 11.45 3.64
C ILE A 113 2.59 11.22 3.83
N VAL A 114 1.99 12.07 4.63
CA VAL A 114 0.56 12.07 4.88
C VAL A 114 0.05 13.50 4.84
N PHE A 115 -1.08 13.67 4.16
CA PHE A 115 -1.86 14.89 4.12
C PHE A 115 -3.21 14.67 4.77
N SER A 116 -3.68 15.68 5.49
CA SER A 116 -5.03 15.74 6.07
C SER A 116 -5.61 17.12 5.78
N THR A 117 -6.90 17.18 5.49
CA THR A 117 -7.61 18.45 5.41
C THR A 117 -7.80 19.07 6.81
N GLY A 118 -7.82 18.27 7.87
CA GLY A 118 -7.71 18.76 9.24
C GLY A 118 -6.33 18.57 9.87
N ASN A 119 -6.28 17.98 11.07
CA ASN A 119 -5.02 17.76 11.78
C ASN A 119 -4.42 16.41 11.41
N VAL A 120 -3.25 16.44 10.78
CA VAL A 120 -2.55 15.25 10.28
C VAL A 120 -2.19 14.25 11.37
N THR A 121 -2.00 14.70 12.62
CA THR A 121 -1.66 13.80 13.72
C THR A 121 -2.83 12.95 14.19
N ASP A 122 -4.06 13.31 13.81
CA ASP A 122 -5.24 12.52 14.13
C ASP A 122 -5.42 11.34 13.16
N ALA A 123 -4.74 11.38 12.01
CA ALA A 123 -4.65 10.28 11.05
C ALA A 123 -3.69 9.14 11.49
N GLN A 124 -3.23 9.15 12.74
CA GLN A 124 -2.50 8.02 13.31
C GLN A 124 -3.44 6.84 13.56
N ASP A 125 -2.89 5.70 13.97
CA ASP A 125 -3.74 4.54 14.22
C ASP A 125 -4.80 4.81 15.27
N SER A 126 -5.95 4.20 15.00
CA SER A 126 -6.99 4.09 15.99
C SER A 126 -7.65 2.72 15.92
N ALA A 127 -7.98 2.18 17.08
CA ALA A 127 -8.80 0.97 17.18
C ALA A 127 -10.31 1.26 16.94
N SER A 128 -10.68 2.51 16.61
CA SER A 128 -12.06 2.99 16.50
C SER A 128 -12.28 3.59 15.11
N THR A 129 -13.21 3.02 14.35
CA THR A 129 -13.71 3.49 13.03
C THR A 129 -14.84 4.52 13.16
N GLN A 130 -14.98 5.12 14.35
CA GLN A 130 -16.10 6.00 14.72
C GLN A 130 -15.61 7.26 15.44
N ASN A 131 -14.35 7.63 15.24
CA ASN A 131 -13.84 8.86 15.80
C ASN A 131 -14.24 10.00 14.87
N PHE A 132 -14.65 11.11 15.48
CA PHE A 132 -14.74 12.38 14.80
C PHE A 132 -13.48 13.15 15.16
N ILE A 133 -12.50 13.14 14.25
CA ILE A 133 -11.23 13.83 14.39
C ILE A 133 -11.19 15.16 13.63
N SER A 134 -12.29 15.52 12.97
CA SER A 134 -12.47 16.79 12.28
C SER A 134 -11.78 17.97 12.96
N GLY A 135 -10.87 18.58 12.19
CA GLY A 135 -10.01 19.68 12.58
C GLY A 135 -10.06 20.80 11.54
N GLY A 136 -8.90 21.35 11.18
CA GLY A 136 -8.82 22.33 10.10
C GLY A 136 -8.91 23.79 10.54
N ASN A 137 -8.59 24.68 9.61
CA ASN A 137 -8.58 26.13 9.83
C ASN A 137 -9.75 26.83 9.11
N GLY A 138 -10.56 26.09 8.35
CA GLY A 138 -11.63 26.58 7.51
C GLY A 138 -11.13 27.45 6.36
N ASN A 139 -9.88 27.28 5.92
CA ASN A 139 -9.28 28.16 4.90
C ASN A 139 -9.85 27.85 3.52
N SER A 140 -10.48 28.82 2.84
CA SER A 140 -10.93 28.62 1.46
C SER A 140 -9.76 28.33 0.51
N ALA A 141 -9.95 27.43 -0.45
CA ALA A 141 -8.99 27.19 -1.51
C ALA A 141 -8.82 28.41 -2.43
N THR A 142 -7.62 28.58 -2.97
CA THR A 142 -7.33 29.59 -3.98
C THR A 142 -8.06 29.28 -5.29
N SER A 143 -8.18 30.26 -6.19
CA SER A 143 -8.79 30.04 -7.51
C SER A 143 -8.07 28.96 -8.33
N ILE A 144 -6.75 28.85 -8.20
CA ILE A 144 -5.95 27.83 -8.90
C ILE A 144 -6.23 26.44 -8.31
N GLN A 145 -6.29 26.33 -6.98
CA GLN A 145 -6.64 25.07 -6.32
C GLN A 145 -8.06 24.60 -6.70
N ASN A 146 -9.04 25.52 -6.72
CA ASN A 146 -10.39 25.19 -7.16
C ASN A 146 -10.44 24.74 -8.63
N GLU A 147 -9.70 25.39 -9.53
CA GLU A 147 -9.63 24.99 -10.95
C GLU A 147 -9.07 23.57 -11.13
N LEU A 148 -8.11 23.18 -10.28
CA LEU A 148 -7.54 21.84 -10.28
C LEU A 148 -8.52 20.80 -9.71
N LEU A 149 -9.19 21.12 -8.59
CA LEU A 149 -10.04 20.18 -7.85
C LEU A 149 -11.46 20.02 -8.40
N GLU A 150 -12.06 21.06 -8.99
CA GLU A 150 -13.45 21.02 -9.50
C GLU A 150 -13.71 19.86 -10.48
N PRO A 151 -12.82 19.52 -11.42
CA PRO A 151 -12.99 18.34 -12.27
C PRO A 151 -12.99 17.00 -11.51
N LEU A 152 -12.37 16.95 -10.32
CA LEU A 152 -12.23 15.73 -9.51
C LEU A 152 -13.42 15.54 -8.57
N THR A 153 -13.94 16.62 -7.99
CA THR A 153 -15.02 16.58 -6.98
C THR A 153 -16.39 16.87 -7.59
N GLY A 154 -16.44 17.60 -8.71
CA GLY A 154 -17.68 18.15 -9.27
C GLY A 154 -18.21 19.36 -8.51
N ILE A 155 -17.45 19.89 -7.54
CA ILE A 155 -17.81 21.00 -6.66
C ILE A 155 -16.89 22.19 -6.94
N SER A 156 -17.43 23.41 -6.93
CA SER A 156 -16.66 24.62 -7.31
C SER A 156 -15.92 25.29 -6.15
N ALA A 157 -16.17 24.87 -4.91
CA ALA A 157 -15.61 25.46 -3.69
C ALA A 157 -15.00 24.38 -2.80
N HIS A 158 -13.76 24.61 -2.38
CA HIS A 158 -12.97 23.70 -1.57
C HIS A 158 -12.35 24.41 -0.37
N PHE A 159 -12.02 23.63 0.66
CA PHE A 159 -11.56 24.14 1.94
C PHE A 159 -10.40 23.33 2.48
N ASP A 160 -9.68 24.01 3.37
CA ASP A 160 -8.52 23.50 4.06
C ASP A 160 -7.57 22.73 3.12
N PRO A 161 -7.23 23.31 1.94
CA PRO A 161 -6.40 22.58 1.01
C PRO A 161 -4.99 22.45 1.58
N VAL A 162 -4.37 21.30 1.31
CA VAL A 162 -2.95 21.06 1.51
C VAL A 162 -2.34 20.69 0.16
N GLN A 163 -1.38 21.49 -0.27
CA GLN A 163 -0.74 21.38 -1.56
C GLN A 163 0.78 21.26 -1.40
N LEU A 164 1.37 20.23 -1.99
CA LEU A 164 2.83 20.08 -2.11
C LEU A 164 3.23 20.12 -3.58
N ASP A 165 3.98 21.16 -3.94
CA ASP A 165 4.60 21.29 -5.26
C ASP A 165 6.05 20.82 -5.17
N ILE A 166 6.47 19.93 -6.07
CA ILE A 166 7.84 19.41 -6.18
C ILE A 166 8.33 19.62 -7.60
N SER A 167 9.51 20.21 -7.75
CA SER A 167 10.27 20.14 -9.00
C SER A 167 11.41 19.15 -8.82
N PHE A 168 11.62 18.29 -9.81
CA PHE A 168 12.63 17.24 -9.78
C PHE A 168 13.19 17.02 -11.18
N THR A 169 14.36 16.40 -11.23
CA THR A 169 15.04 15.99 -12.45
C THR A 169 15.15 14.47 -12.44
N VAL A 170 14.83 13.85 -13.58
CA VAL A 170 15.06 12.43 -13.83
C VAL A 170 16.35 12.28 -14.62
N ASP A 171 17.30 11.55 -14.07
CA ASP A 171 18.56 11.24 -14.74
C ASP A 171 18.33 10.20 -15.85
N GLY A 172 18.87 10.44 -17.05
CA GLY A 172 18.77 9.49 -18.17
C GLY A 172 18.48 10.15 -19.51
N ASP A 173 18.47 9.32 -20.56
CA ASP A 173 18.23 9.76 -21.95
C ASP A 173 16.85 9.33 -22.48
N GLN A 174 16.07 8.54 -21.72
CA GLN A 174 14.78 7.97 -22.14
C GLN A 174 13.67 8.29 -21.14
N ALA A 175 12.42 8.36 -21.63
CA ALA A 175 11.26 8.52 -20.77
C ALA A 175 11.13 7.30 -19.86
N SER A 176 10.82 7.54 -18.58
CA SER A 176 10.62 6.50 -17.57
C SER A 176 9.24 6.62 -16.94
N THR A 177 8.90 5.65 -16.10
CA THR A 177 7.65 5.66 -15.33
C THR A 177 8.00 5.71 -13.86
N ILE A 178 7.50 6.75 -13.17
CA ILE A 178 7.60 6.85 -11.72
C ILE A 178 6.33 6.31 -11.10
N THR A 179 6.49 5.47 -10.08
CA THR A 179 5.38 4.89 -9.34
C THR A 179 5.18 5.64 -8.02
N PHE A 180 3.94 5.69 -7.55
CA PHE A 180 3.58 6.07 -6.20
C PHE A 180 2.62 5.04 -5.63
N PHE A 181 2.72 4.79 -4.33
CA PHE A 181 1.71 4.06 -3.58
C PHE A 181 0.99 4.99 -2.63
N GLY A 182 -0.30 4.76 -2.39
CA GLY A 182 -1.05 5.55 -1.45
C GLY A 182 -2.30 4.89 -0.92
N ALA A 183 -2.93 5.54 0.06
CA ALA A 183 -4.24 5.16 0.56
C ALA A 183 -5.03 6.44 0.85
N PHE A 184 -6.28 6.48 0.41
CA PHE A 184 -7.18 7.62 0.60
C PHE A 184 -8.36 7.20 1.48
N GLY A 185 -8.67 8.00 2.49
CA GLY A 185 -9.83 7.77 3.34
C GLY A 185 -10.42 9.05 3.87
N SER A 186 -11.65 8.95 4.38
CA SER A 186 -12.44 10.10 4.81
C SER A 186 -13.35 9.76 5.99
N GLU A 187 -13.57 10.75 6.85
CA GLU A 187 -14.59 10.71 7.91
C GLU A 187 -16.01 10.90 7.39
N GLU A 188 -16.17 11.37 6.15
CA GLU A 188 -17.47 11.63 5.55
C GLU A 188 -18.20 10.33 5.13
N PHE A 189 -17.48 9.22 5.03
CA PHE A 189 -18.06 7.92 4.72
C PHE A 189 -18.80 7.36 5.95
N PRO A 190 -19.97 6.70 5.80
CA PRO A 190 -20.73 6.51 4.56
C PRO A 190 -21.78 7.60 4.30
N ASP A 191 -21.91 8.58 5.20
CA ASP A 191 -23.09 9.43 5.30
C ASP A 191 -23.19 10.48 4.17
N PHE A 192 -22.05 10.94 3.62
CA PHE A 192 -22.02 11.98 2.58
C PHE A 192 -21.63 11.47 1.19
N VAL A 193 -21.52 10.15 1.01
CA VAL A 193 -21.31 9.54 -0.31
C VAL A 193 -22.48 9.90 -1.24
N GLY A 194 -22.16 10.52 -2.37
CA GLY A 194 -23.09 10.96 -3.41
C GLY A 194 -23.78 12.30 -3.13
N ASP A 195 -23.36 13.06 -2.12
CA ASP A 195 -23.88 14.39 -1.79
C ASP A 195 -23.03 15.52 -2.39
N THR A 196 -23.12 16.74 -1.85
CA THR A 196 -22.32 17.92 -2.26
C THR A 196 -21.01 18.08 -1.49
N PHE A 197 -20.70 17.16 -0.59
CA PHE A 197 -19.46 17.14 0.19
C PHE A 197 -18.61 15.99 -0.34
N ILE A 198 -17.80 16.31 -1.34
CA ILE A 198 -17.07 15.32 -2.15
C ILE A 198 -15.58 15.65 -2.06
N ASP A 199 -14.98 15.35 -0.92
CA ASP A 199 -13.55 15.59 -0.71
C ASP A 199 -12.71 14.86 -1.75
N GLY A 200 -11.66 15.52 -2.24
CA GLY A 200 -10.92 15.05 -3.41
C GLY A 200 -9.42 15.23 -3.31
N PHE A 201 -8.71 14.28 -3.91
CA PHE A 201 -7.26 14.30 -4.06
C PHE A 201 -6.86 14.33 -5.54
N GLY A 202 -5.92 15.21 -5.87
CA GLY A 202 -5.28 15.30 -7.18
C GLY A 202 -3.76 15.11 -7.11
N LEU A 203 -3.22 14.41 -8.11
CA LEU A 203 -1.79 14.28 -8.37
C LEU A 203 -1.55 14.74 -9.81
N TYR A 204 -0.95 15.91 -9.96
CA TYR A 204 -0.69 16.52 -11.27
C TYR A 204 0.76 16.40 -11.62
N VAL A 205 1.04 15.98 -12.85
CA VAL A 205 2.37 15.75 -13.37
C VAL A 205 2.52 16.54 -14.64
N ASN A 206 3.43 17.50 -14.63
CA ASN A 206 3.59 18.45 -15.74
C ASN A 206 2.24 19.11 -16.15
N GLY A 207 1.32 19.27 -15.18
CA GLY A 207 0.01 19.89 -15.36
C GLY A 207 -1.15 18.93 -15.68
N GLU A 208 -0.90 17.63 -15.84
CA GLU A 208 -1.95 16.62 -16.11
C GLU A 208 -2.24 15.79 -14.86
N ASN A 209 -3.53 15.66 -14.47
CA ASN A 209 -3.89 14.80 -13.36
C ASN A 209 -3.71 13.32 -13.74
N VAL A 210 -2.99 12.59 -12.90
CA VAL A 210 -2.78 11.14 -13.00
C VAL A 210 -3.33 10.39 -11.78
N ALA A 211 -3.86 11.10 -10.77
CA ALA A 211 -4.57 10.46 -9.67
C ALA A 211 -5.90 9.88 -10.18
N GLY A 212 -6.04 8.57 -10.04
CA GLY A 212 -7.30 7.87 -10.22
C GLY A 212 -7.13 6.38 -9.95
N ALA A 213 -8.26 5.69 -9.75
CA ALA A 213 -8.31 4.24 -9.57
C ALA A 213 -9.37 3.63 -10.48
N LEU A 214 -9.15 2.40 -10.92
CA LEU A 214 -10.20 1.62 -11.55
C LEU A 214 -11.21 1.17 -10.49
N THR A 215 -12.47 1.03 -10.90
CA THR A 215 -13.48 0.45 -10.03
C THR A 215 -13.33 -1.07 -9.98
N SER A 216 -13.84 -1.73 -8.93
CA SER A 216 -13.79 -3.20 -8.80
C SER A 216 -14.49 -3.94 -9.95
N ASP A 217 -15.43 -3.27 -10.63
CA ASP A 217 -16.16 -3.81 -11.77
C ASP A 217 -15.62 -3.33 -13.14
N ALA A 218 -14.50 -2.61 -13.16
CA ALA A 218 -13.88 -2.09 -14.38
C ALA A 218 -13.32 -3.21 -15.27
N GLU A 219 -13.40 -2.99 -16.58
CA GLU A 219 -12.76 -3.82 -17.60
C GLU A 219 -11.44 -3.20 -18.06
N ILE A 220 -10.63 -4.00 -18.75
CA ILE A 220 -9.34 -3.57 -19.31
C ILE A 220 -9.54 -2.38 -20.26
N GLY A 221 -8.86 -1.27 -19.97
CA GLY A 221 -8.90 -0.06 -20.78
C GLY A 221 -10.01 0.93 -20.40
N ASP A 222 -10.76 0.65 -19.33
CA ASP A 222 -11.67 1.64 -18.73
C ASP A 222 -10.88 2.84 -18.18
N SER A 223 -11.57 3.98 -18.08
CA SER A 223 -10.98 5.21 -17.55
C SER A 223 -10.89 5.15 -16.02
N LEU A 224 -9.80 5.69 -15.48
CA LEU A 224 -9.65 5.85 -14.03
C LEU A 224 -10.71 6.79 -13.47
N ALA A 225 -11.37 6.37 -12.40
CA ALA A 225 -12.25 7.22 -11.61
C ALA A 225 -11.41 8.13 -10.68
N PRO A 226 -11.84 9.36 -10.40
CA PRO A 226 -11.12 10.26 -9.50
C PRO A 226 -10.98 9.70 -8.08
N ILE A 227 -9.90 10.09 -7.40
CA ILE A 227 -9.71 9.77 -5.97
C ILE A 227 -10.53 10.78 -5.15
N ASN A 228 -11.73 10.38 -4.76
CA ASN A 228 -12.63 11.15 -3.92
C ASN A 228 -13.58 10.21 -3.16
N ILE A 229 -14.37 10.75 -2.24
CA ILE A 229 -15.33 9.94 -1.47
C ILE A 229 -16.47 9.34 -2.31
N ASN A 230 -16.77 9.91 -3.47
CA ASN A 230 -17.78 9.37 -4.39
C ASN A 230 -17.32 8.15 -5.19
N HIS A 231 -16.07 7.73 -5.04
CA HIS A 231 -15.59 6.51 -5.68
C HIS A 231 -16.41 5.30 -5.17
N PRO A 232 -16.95 4.44 -6.05
CA PRO A 232 -17.91 3.40 -5.67
C PRO A 232 -17.32 2.30 -4.76
N ASP A 233 -15.99 2.17 -4.74
CA ASP A 233 -15.26 1.19 -3.91
C ASP A 233 -14.79 1.71 -2.56
N PHE A 234 -15.42 2.77 -2.04
CA PHE A 234 -15.23 3.15 -0.64
C PHE A 234 -15.84 2.11 0.28
N VAL A 235 -15.09 1.69 1.31
CA VAL A 235 -15.52 0.67 2.28
C VAL A 235 -15.17 1.10 3.70
N GLU A 236 -15.93 0.60 4.68
CA GLU A 236 -15.54 0.70 6.09
C GLU A 236 -14.33 -0.23 6.32
N MET A 237 -13.20 0.34 6.70
CA MET A 237 -11.97 -0.41 6.96
C MET A 237 -11.27 0.11 8.22
N PRO A 238 -10.97 -0.76 9.20
CA PRO A 238 -10.22 -0.36 10.38
C PRO A 238 -8.73 -0.15 10.07
N GLY A 239 -8.06 0.63 10.91
CA GLY A 239 -6.61 0.85 10.85
C GLY A 239 -6.26 2.22 11.44
N THR A 240 -6.94 3.24 10.96
CA THR A 240 -6.82 4.63 11.42
C THR A 240 -8.14 5.14 11.98
N ALA A 241 -8.19 6.40 12.37
CA ALA A 241 -9.42 7.04 12.85
C ALA A 241 -10.47 7.32 11.75
N LEU A 242 -10.16 7.03 10.49
CA LEU A 242 -11.04 7.27 9.34
C LEU A 242 -12.26 6.32 9.34
N ASN A 243 -13.39 6.82 8.85
CA ASN A 243 -14.63 6.04 8.80
C ASN A 243 -14.67 5.10 7.59
N GLY A 244 -14.07 5.52 6.47
CA GLY A 244 -13.93 4.70 5.27
C GLY A 244 -12.63 4.96 4.54
N VAL A 245 -12.22 3.97 3.75
CA VAL A 245 -11.04 4.00 2.89
C VAL A 245 -11.45 3.53 1.49
N LEU A 246 -10.88 4.17 0.46
CA LEU A 246 -11.02 3.73 -0.91
C LEU A 246 -10.26 2.43 -1.11
N ALA A 247 -10.96 1.33 -1.39
CA ALA A 247 -10.37 0.01 -1.55
C ALA A 247 -10.93 -0.74 -2.76
N PRO A 248 -10.53 -0.39 -4.00
CA PRO A 248 -10.85 -1.18 -5.19
C PRO A 248 -10.45 -2.64 -5.00
N ASN A 249 -11.33 -3.55 -5.39
CA ASN A 249 -11.19 -5.00 -5.15
C ASN A 249 -10.97 -5.39 -3.68
N GLY A 250 -11.34 -4.51 -2.74
CA GLY A 250 -11.12 -4.72 -1.30
C GLY A 250 -9.71 -4.39 -0.82
N ASN A 251 -8.82 -3.88 -1.68
CA ASN A 251 -7.46 -3.50 -1.32
C ASN A 251 -7.31 -1.96 -1.23
N PRO A 252 -6.98 -1.38 -0.06
CA PRO A 252 -6.87 0.06 0.13
C PRO A 252 -5.61 0.69 -0.49
N LEU A 253 -4.69 -0.13 -0.99
CA LEU A 253 -3.45 0.31 -1.61
C LEU A 253 -3.69 0.75 -3.06
N LEU A 254 -3.58 2.05 -3.27
CA LEU A 254 -3.65 2.70 -4.57
C LEU A 254 -2.25 2.77 -5.20
N ARG A 255 -2.19 2.59 -6.52
CA ARG A 255 -0.97 2.72 -7.32
C ARG A 255 -1.17 3.79 -8.38
N PHE A 256 -0.20 4.70 -8.49
CA PHE A 256 -0.19 5.73 -9.53
C PHE A 256 1.09 5.57 -10.36
N ASP A 257 0.94 5.15 -11.61
CA ASP A 257 2.03 5.04 -12.58
C ASP A 257 2.07 6.27 -13.46
N VAL A 258 3.22 6.95 -13.47
CA VAL A 258 3.35 8.27 -14.04
C VAL A 258 4.44 8.30 -15.11
N PRO A 259 4.11 8.61 -16.38
CA PRO A 259 5.13 8.86 -17.38
C PRO A 259 5.84 10.19 -17.09
N VAL A 260 7.16 10.15 -17.05
CA VAL A 260 8.01 11.34 -16.89
C VAL A 260 8.97 11.49 -18.06
N LEU A 261 9.34 12.75 -18.34
CA LEU A 261 10.28 13.07 -19.40
C LEU A 261 11.71 13.07 -18.85
N PRO A 262 12.74 12.77 -19.65
CA PRO A 262 14.11 13.07 -19.27
C PRO A 262 14.28 14.55 -18.90
N GLY A 263 15.03 14.83 -17.84
CA GLY A 263 15.25 16.20 -17.37
C GLY A 263 14.18 16.68 -16.40
N ASP A 264 13.79 17.96 -16.51
CA ASP A 264 12.98 18.64 -15.50
C ASP A 264 11.49 18.28 -15.61
N ASN A 265 10.89 17.94 -14.47
CA ASN A 265 9.49 17.64 -14.32
C ASN A 265 8.92 18.32 -13.06
N THR A 266 7.60 18.38 -12.97
CA THR A 266 6.90 18.94 -11.80
C THR A 266 5.76 18.05 -11.35
N PHE A 267 5.65 17.88 -10.03
CA PHE A 267 4.51 17.28 -9.36
C PHE A 267 3.76 18.32 -8.52
N THR A 268 2.44 18.26 -8.53
CA THR A 268 1.56 18.95 -7.57
C THR A 268 0.64 17.91 -6.95
N LEU A 269 0.77 17.72 -5.64
CA LEU A 269 -0.15 16.94 -4.82
C LEU A 269 -1.11 17.90 -4.15
N LEU A 270 -2.42 17.65 -4.22
CA LEU A 270 -3.44 18.56 -3.68
C LEU A 270 -4.60 17.76 -3.09
N LEU A 271 -4.87 17.97 -1.81
CA LEU A 271 -6.00 17.42 -1.07
C LEU A 271 -6.81 18.58 -0.48
N ALA A 272 -8.14 18.52 -0.51
CA ALA A 272 -9.01 19.53 0.09
C ALA A 272 -10.41 18.96 0.38
N ASP A 273 -11.09 19.57 1.34
CA ASP A 273 -12.51 19.34 1.56
C ASP A 273 -13.31 19.99 0.44
N ALA A 274 -14.46 19.43 0.07
CA ALA A 274 -15.32 20.03 -0.94
C ALA A 274 -16.69 20.42 -0.36
N GLY A 275 -17.17 21.62 -0.70
CA GLY A 275 -18.51 22.09 -0.30
C GLY A 275 -18.58 22.68 1.12
N ASP A 276 -17.86 22.12 2.09
CA ASP A 276 -17.59 22.76 3.38
C ASP A 276 -16.21 22.39 3.95
N SER A 277 -15.90 22.82 5.17
CA SER A 277 -14.64 22.52 5.88
C SER A 277 -14.85 21.60 7.09
N SER A 278 -15.91 20.80 7.09
CA SER A 278 -16.27 19.89 8.18
C SER A 278 -16.01 18.47 7.75
N HIS A 279 -15.62 17.61 8.70
CA HIS A 279 -15.06 16.30 8.42
C HIS A 279 -13.75 16.38 7.63
N ASP A 280 -12.86 15.44 7.88
CA ASP A 280 -11.54 15.48 7.26
C ASP A 280 -11.33 14.26 6.36
N SER A 281 -10.58 14.49 5.29
CA SER A 281 -10.05 13.47 4.41
C SER A 281 -8.53 13.39 4.53
N VAL A 282 -7.99 12.21 4.29
CA VAL A 282 -6.56 11.90 4.47
C VAL A 282 -6.03 11.16 3.25
N MET A 283 -4.83 11.56 2.82
CA MET A 283 -4.07 10.89 1.78
C MET A 283 -2.69 10.49 2.31
N TYR A 284 -2.38 9.20 2.33
CA TYR A 284 -1.03 8.68 2.54
C TYR A 284 -0.37 8.43 1.20
N LEU A 285 0.92 8.76 1.08
CA LEU A 285 1.72 8.53 -0.13
C LEU A 285 3.12 8.05 0.22
N ALA A 286 3.63 7.08 -0.53
CA ALA A 286 4.95 6.48 -0.37
C ALA A 286 5.57 6.10 -1.72
N SER A 287 6.86 5.77 -1.67
CA SER A 287 7.61 5.11 -2.74
C SER A 287 7.68 5.85 -4.08
N PHE A 288 8.20 7.08 -4.08
CA PHE A 288 8.48 7.84 -5.29
C PHE A 288 9.79 7.36 -5.95
N GLY A 289 9.68 6.50 -6.96
CA GLY A 289 10.83 5.90 -7.66
C GLY A 289 10.42 5.19 -8.96
N GLU A 290 11.42 4.75 -9.74
CA GLU A 290 11.14 4.05 -11.00
C GLU A 290 10.60 2.64 -10.73
N LEU A 291 9.70 2.18 -11.60
CA LEU A 291 9.10 0.85 -11.47
C LEU A 291 10.18 -0.24 -11.66
N GLY A 292 10.25 -1.17 -10.71
CA GLY A 292 11.21 -2.28 -10.67
C GLY A 292 12.58 -1.92 -10.10
N GLU A 293 12.87 -0.65 -9.80
CA GLU A 293 14.18 -0.16 -9.35
C GLU A 293 14.52 -0.60 -7.92
N SER A 294 13.50 -0.76 -7.05
CA SER A 294 13.68 -1.03 -5.64
C SER A 294 12.62 -1.95 -5.05
N GLU A 295 12.88 -2.45 -3.84
CA GLU A 295 11.88 -3.16 -3.04
C GLU A 295 10.66 -2.28 -2.66
N PHE A 296 10.77 -0.97 -2.81
CA PHE A 296 9.70 -0.02 -2.53
C PHE A 296 8.84 0.29 -3.76
N THR A 297 9.32 -0.04 -4.97
CA THR A 297 8.65 0.17 -6.25
C THR A 297 8.68 -1.10 -7.12
N PRO A 298 8.26 -2.26 -6.61
CA PRO A 298 8.38 -3.50 -7.38
C PRO A 298 7.43 -3.52 -8.59
N ILE A 299 7.80 -4.32 -9.58
CA ILE A 299 6.91 -4.68 -10.68
C ILE A 299 5.84 -5.62 -10.12
N LEU A 300 4.58 -5.20 -10.20
CA LEU A 300 3.41 -6.02 -9.89
C LEU A 300 2.97 -6.83 -11.12
N PRO A 301 2.30 -7.98 -10.95
CA PRO A 301 1.68 -8.72 -12.05
C PRO A 301 0.73 -7.84 -12.84
N ASP A 302 0.57 -8.13 -14.14
CA ASP A 302 -0.35 -7.39 -15.00
C ASP A 302 -1.77 -7.41 -14.41
N LEU A 303 -2.30 -6.23 -14.05
CA LEU A 303 -3.63 -6.04 -13.46
C LEU A 303 -4.75 -6.56 -14.38
N SER A 304 -4.50 -6.64 -15.69
CA SER A 304 -5.47 -7.05 -16.70
C SER A 304 -5.59 -8.57 -16.86
N ASN A 305 -4.52 -9.31 -16.55
CA ASN A 305 -4.50 -10.76 -16.55
C ASN A 305 -3.35 -11.27 -15.67
N PRO A 306 -3.52 -11.27 -14.34
CA PRO A 306 -2.42 -11.48 -13.42
C PRO A 306 -1.86 -12.89 -13.48
N THR A 307 -2.61 -13.86 -14.04
CA THR A 307 -2.21 -15.28 -14.03
C THR A 307 -2.37 -15.98 -15.38
N ASN A 308 -1.57 -17.01 -15.64
CA ASN A 308 -1.75 -17.93 -16.77
C ASN A 308 -2.82 -19.01 -16.49
N ASP A 309 -3.07 -19.91 -17.45
CA ASP A 309 -4.04 -21.01 -17.33
C ASP A 309 -3.77 -21.94 -16.13
N ASP A 310 -2.55 -21.94 -15.60
CA ASP A 310 -2.11 -22.74 -14.46
C ASP A 310 -2.14 -21.95 -13.12
N GLY A 311 -2.55 -20.69 -13.15
CA GLY A 311 -2.66 -19.82 -11.97
C GLY A 311 -1.33 -19.19 -11.53
N GLU A 312 -0.29 -19.25 -12.35
CA GLU A 312 1.01 -18.62 -12.08
C GLU A 312 1.01 -17.17 -12.54
N PHE A 313 1.65 -16.28 -11.79
CA PHE A 313 1.80 -14.90 -12.20
C PHE A 313 2.83 -14.79 -13.32
N VAL A 314 2.50 -14.03 -14.36
CA VAL A 314 3.36 -13.85 -15.53
C VAL A 314 3.80 -12.40 -15.62
N PHE A 315 5.11 -12.21 -15.74
CA PHE A 315 5.75 -10.92 -16.01
C PHE A 315 6.42 -10.98 -17.38
N GLU A 316 6.07 -10.05 -18.26
CA GLU A 316 6.70 -9.88 -19.57
C GLU A 316 7.38 -8.52 -19.64
N LEU A 317 8.71 -8.49 -19.79
CA LEU A 317 9.47 -7.25 -19.98
C LEU A 317 10.19 -7.26 -21.33
N PRO A 318 10.12 -6.14 -22.09
CA PRO A 318 10.59 -6.10 -23.47
C PRO A 318 12.11 -6.15 -23.61
N GLU A 319 12.89 -5.73 -22.61
CA GLU A 319 14.35 -5.86 -22.56
C GLU A 319 14.81 -5.68 -21.10
N VAL A 320 15.65 -6.58 -20.58
CA VAL A 320 16.34 -6.44 -19.29
C VAL A 320 17.86 -6.44 -19.51
N GLU A 321 18.61 -5.71 -18.68
CA GLU A 321 20.07 -5.66 -18.77
C GLU A 321 20.76 -6.70 -17.87
N ALA A 322 21.90 -7.22 -18.33
CA ALA A 322 22.70 -8.14 -17.53
C ALA A 322 23.15 -7.46 -16.23
N GLU A 323 23.06 -8.20 -15.12
CA GLU A 323 23.40 -7.79 -13.74
C GLU A 323 22.48 -6.69 -13.15
N GLU A 324 21.48 -6.22 -13.89
CA GLU A 324 20.43 -5.35 -13.35
C GLU A 324 19.55 -6.13 -12.37
N THR A 325 19.32 -5.57 -11.18
CA THR A 325 18.38 -6.17 -10.21
C THR A 325 17.01 -5.57 -10.42
N ILE A 326 16.05 -6.43 -10.75
CA ILE A 326 14.66 -6.06 -10.91
C ILE A 326 13.88 -6.59 -9.72
N TRP A 327 13.06 -5.74 -9.10
CA TRP A 327 12.23 -6.10 -7.96
C TRP A 327 10.84 -6.51 -8.43
N PHE A 328 10.40 -7.70 -8.00
CA PHE A 328 9.11 -8.30 -8.30
C PHE A 328 8.33 -8.57 -7.02
N ASP A 329 7.01 -8.55 -7.11
CA ASP A 329 6.14 -8.67 -5.94
C ASP A 329 4.78 -9.30 -6.31
N PRO A 330 4.47 -10.51 -5.82
CA PRO A 330 3.22 -11.22 -6.09
C PRO A 330 2.24 -11.17 -4.91
N ASP A 331 1.09 -11.82 -5.08
CA ASP A 331 0.19 -12.22 -4.00
C ASP A 331 0.78 -13.30 -3.07
N VAL A 332 0.36 -13.34 -1.78
CA VAL A 332 1.03 -14.13 -0.73
C VAL A 332 0.88 -15.65 -0.78
N ALA A 333 1.99 -16.29 -0.42
CA ALA A 333 2.11 -17.68 -0.01
C ALA A 333 3.17 -17.84 1.09
N SER A 334 3.28 -19.03 1.68
CA SER A 334 4.37 -19.41 2.61
C SER A 334 5.77 -19.56 1.96
N GLY A 335 5.88 -19.22 0.68
CA GLY A 335 7.08 -19.22 -0.14
C GLY A 335 6.74 -19.08 -1.62
N TYR A 336 7.75 -18.94 -2.48
CA TYR A 336 7.57 -18.75 -3.93
C TYR A 336 8.51 -19.63 -4.73
N VAL A 337 8.06 -20.03 -5.92
CA VAL A 337 8.91 -20.58 -6.98
C VAL A 337 9.00 -19.57 -8.10
N TYR A 338 10.21 -19.25 -8.53
CA TYR A 338 10.49 -18.31 -9.62
C TYR A 338 11.07 -19.09 -10.81
N THR A 339 10.57 -18.84 -12.01
CA THR A 339 11.04 -19.47 -13.26
C THR A 339 11.31 -18.41 -14.32
N SER A 340 12.46 -18.47 -14.98
CA SER A 340 12.86 -17.52 -16.03
C SER A 340 13.29 -18.21 -17.32
N ASN A 341 13.12 -17.53 -18.45
CA ASN A 341 13.73 -17.90 -19.73
C ASN A 341 15.21 -17.50 -19.84
N LEU A 342 15.66 -16.55 -19.02
CA LEU A 342 17.06 -16.10 -18.91
C LEU A 342 17.72 -16.71 -17.66
N ALA A 343 19.03 -16.94 -17.72
CA ALA A 343 19.77 -17.43 -16.56
C ALA A 343 19.81 -16.35 -15.47
N ILE A 344 19.58 -16.74 -14.22
CA ILE A 344 19.49 -15.86 -13.06
C ILE A 344 20.89 -15.72 -12.45
N ALA A 345 21.36 -14.48 -12.27
CA ALA A 345 22.67 -14.15 -11.71
C ALA A 345 22.64 -14.05 -10.19
N SER A 346 21.63 -13.41 -9.61
CA SER A 346 21.47 -13.28 -8.17
C SER A 346 20.01 -13.15 -7.74
N VAL A 347 19.78 -13.36 -6.44
CA VAL A 347 18.51 -13.10 -5.77
C VAL A 347 18.76 -12.34 -4.47
N THR A 348 17.92 -11.36 -4.18
CA THR A 348 17.94 -10.55 -2.95
C THR A 348 16.63 -10.75 -2.20
N ALA A 349 16.73 -11.21 -0.95
CA ALA A 349 15.57 -11.39 -0.09
C ALA A 349 14.97 -10.04 0.36
N PRO A 350 13.65 -9.95 0.61
CA PRO A 350 13.02 -8.74 1.13
C PRO A 350 13.68 -8.26 2.42
N SER A 351 13.80 -6.94 2.60
CA SER A 351 14.35 -6.37 3.83
C SER A 351 13.30 -6.27 4.93
N LEU A 352 13.75 -6.01 6.16
CA LEU A 352 12.85 -5.71 7.29
C LEU A 352 12.03 -4.41 7.10
N ALA A 353 12.36 -3.59 6.09
CA ALA A 353 11.64 -2.36 5.79
C ALA A 353 10.40 -2.59 4.92
N THR A 354 10.30 -3.75 4.25
CA THR A 354 9.17 -4.15 3.41
C THR A 354 8.44 -5.33 4.00
N VAL A 355 9.18 -6.35 4.46
CA VAL A 355 8.62 -7.54 5.12
C VAL A 355 9.25 -7.71 6.51
N PRO A 356 8.49 -7.55 7.60
CA PRO A 356 9.03 -7.61 8.95
C PRO A 356 9.26 -9.06 9.43
N ASP A 357 10.05 -9.84 8.69
CA ASP A 357 10.43 -11.23 8.99
C ASP A 357 11.83 -11.32 9.64
N PRO A 358 11.92 -11.29 10.98
CA PRO A 358 13.20 -11.24 11.69
C PRO A 358 13.97 -12.56 11.69
N ASP A 359 13.33 -13.69 11.37
CA ASP A 359 13.96 -15.01 11.30
C ASP A 359 14.50 -15.38 9.91
N GLY A 360 14.22 -14.56 8.90
CA GLY A 360 14.82 -14.63 7.56
C GLY A 360 14.24 -15.75 6.70
N TYR A 361 14.96 -16.11 5.64
CA TYR A 361 14.43 -16.95 4.56
C TYR A 361 15.34 -18.14 4.23
N ILE A 362 14.82 -19.07 3.43
CA ILE A 362 15.55 -20.22 2.90
C ILE A 362 15.49 -20.18 1.37
N LEU A 363 16.64 -20.08 0.71
CA LEU A 363 16.78 -20.22 -0.73
C LEU A 363 16.97 -21.69 -1.10
N GLU A 364 16.16 -22.20 -2.02
CA GLU A 364 16.23 -23.56 -2.56
C GLU A 364 16.31 -23.53 -4.09
N PHE A 365 17.22 -24.28 -4.71
CA PHE A 365 17.30 -24.41 -6.17
C PHE A 365 17.99 -25.71 -6.57
N THR A 366 17.87 -26.12 -7.83
CA THR A 366 18.54 -27.34 -8.32
C THR A 366 19.75 -26.99 -9.18
N SER A 367 20.91 -27.55 -8.84
CA SER A 367 22.11 -27.50 -9.70
C SER A 367 22.61 -28.91 -9.99
N GLY A 368 22.77 -29.25 -11.27
CA GLY A 368 23.24 -30.57 -11.70
C GLY A 368 22.43 -31.74 -11.13
N ASN A 369 21.10 -31.64 -11.13
CA ASN A 369 20.15 -32.61 -10.54
C ASN A 369 20.27 -32.79 -9.01
N THR A 370 20.94 -31.87 -8.31
CA THR A 370 21.09 -31.89 -6.86
C THR A 370 20.43 -30.65 -6.25
N LEU A 371 19.56 -30.86 -5.27
CA LEU A 371 18.93 -29.79 -4.49
C LEU A 371 19.99 -29.06 -3.65
N GLN A 372 20.02 -27.74 -3.75
CA GLN A 372 20.81 -26.84 -2.93
C GLN A 372 19.89 -26.07 -1.99
N GLN A 373 20.33 -25.82 -0.75
CA GLN A 373 19.59 -25.03 0.23
C GLN A 373 20.55 -24.10 0.98
N PHE A 374 20.17 -22.84 1.12
CA PHE A 374 20.91 -21.80 1.82
C PHE A 374 19.97 -20.99 2.72
N THR A 375 20.47 -20.53 3.87
CA THR A 375 19.74 -19.57 4.72
C THR A 375 20.12 -18.16 4.30
N LEU A 376 19.13 -17.28 4.16
CA LEU A 376 19.30 -15.87 3.86
C LEU A 376 18.75 -15.04 5.03
N ASN A 377 19.53 -14.07 5.48
CA ASN A 377 19.00 -13.03 6.37
C ASN A 377 18.10 -12.08 5.56
N ALA A 378 17.21 -11.35 6.23
CA ALA A 378 16.41 -10.32 5.57
C ALA A 378 17.32 -9.27 4.89
N GLY A 379 17.02 -8.93 3.64
CA GLY A 379 17.83 -8.05 2.80
C GLY A 379 19.15 -8.66 2.27
N GLU A 380 19.43 -9.94 2.50
CA GLU A 380 20.66 -10.58 2.02
C GLU A 380 20.55 -10.96 0.53
N THR A 381 21.61 -10.69 -0.22
CA THR A 381 21.77 -11.11 -1.63
C THR A 381 22.61 -12.39 -1.73
N PHE A 382 22.11 -13.36 -2.48
CA PHE A 382 22.84 -14.55 -2.90
C PHE A 382 23.23 -14.44 -4.38
N ASP A 383 24.53 -14.39 -4.65
CA ASP A 383 25.08 -14.37 -6.01
C ASP A 383 25.41 -15.80 -6.47
N PHE A 384 24.73 -16.29 -7.50
CA PHE A 384 24.91 -17.67 -7.97
C PHE A 384 26.30 -17.88 -8.58
N GLY A 385 26.73 -16.96 -9.45
CA GLY A 385 28.01 -17.05 -10.17
C GLY A 385 29.23 -17.02 -9.25
N LEU A 386 29.24 -16.13 -8.26
CA LEU A 386 30.31 -16.04 -7.25
C LEU A 386 30.37 -17.29 -6.35
N ASN A 387 29.24 -17.97 -6.17
CA ASN A 387 29.16 -19.23 -5.43
C ASN A 387 29.38 -20.47 -6.32
N GLY A 388 29.72 -20.28 -7.60
CA GLY A 388 30.08 -21.36 -8.53
C GLY A 388 28.88 -22.10 -9.12
N PHE A 389 27.71 -21.46 -9.14
CA PHE A 389 26.50 -21.94 -9.78
C PHE A 389 26.24 -21.12 -11.04
N ASP A 390 26.38 -21.76 -12.19
CA ASP A 390 25.99 -21.23 -13.49
C ASP A 390 24.68 -21.92 -13.94
N ASP A 391 23.96 -21.33 -14.89
CA ASP A 391 22.76 -21.91 -15.53
C ASP A 391 21.57 -22.17 -14.57
N VAL A 392 21.30 -21.26 -13.63
CA VAL A 392 20.12 -21.31 -12.75
C VAL A 392 18.94 -20.62 -13.43
N PHE A 393 17.84 -21.35 -13.64
CA PHE A 393 16.61 -20.81 -14.27
C PHE A 393 15.39 -20.89 -13.35
N ASP A 394 15.51 -21.65 -12.27
CA ASP A 394 14.47 -21.89 -11.28
C ASP A 394 15.04 -21.81 -9.86
N PHE A 395 14.34 -21.13 -8.95
CA PHE A 395 14.63 -21.12 -7.52
C PHE A 395 13.37 -20.96 -6.69
N SER A 396 13.48 -21.20 -5.38
CA SER A 396 12.41 -21.00 -4.42
C SER A 396 12.90 -20.23 -3.20
N ILE A 397 12.10 -19.27 -2.71
CA ILE A 397 12.29 -18.66 -1.39
C ILE A 397 11.23 -19.21 -0.46
N LEU A 398 11.67 -19.84 0.62
CA LEU A 398 10.87 -20.52 1.62
C LEU A 398 11.13 -19.91 3.00
N GLY A 399 10.37 -20.36 4.00
CA GLY A 399 10.63 -20.05 5.41
C GLY A 399 9.97 -18.77 5.90
N ILE A 400 9.12 -18.14 5.09
CA ILE A 400 8.29 -17.00 5.48
C ILE A 400 7.57 -17.32 6.78
N ASN A 401 7.76 -16.46 7.79
CA ASN A 401 7.20 -16.68 9.11
C ASN A 401 5.67 -16.60 9.06
N LEU A 402 5.03 -17.76 9.27
CA LEU A 402 3.57 -17.91 9.20
C LEU A 402 2.81 -17.09 10.26
N ASP A 403 3.46 -16.74 11.37
CA ASP A 403 2.88 -15.90 12.42
C ASP A 403 2.76 -14.42 11.99
N LEU A 404 3.44 -14.02 10.92
CA LEU A 404 3.25 -12.69 10.30
C LEU A 404 1.90 -12.58 9.59
N ALA A 405 1.24 -13.71 9.31
CA ALA A 405 -0.08 -13.76 8.68
C ALA A 405 -0.17 -12.85 7.44
N LEU A 406 0.90 -12.82 6.64
CA LEU A 406 0.94 -12.07 5.39
C LEU A 406 -0.28 -12.45 4.54
N ASP A 407 -0.99 -11.45 4.02
CA ASP A 407 -2.27 -11.66 3.35
C ASP A 407 -2.05 -12.22 1.94
N PRO A 408 -2.48 -13.48 1.62
CA PRO A 408 -2.39 -14.14 0.30
C PRO A 408 -2.94 -13.34 -0.88
N THR A 409 -3.64 -12.26 -0.63
CA THR A 409 -4.28 -11.39 -1.63
C THR A 409 -3.74 -9.96 -1.62
N ASN A 410 -2.71 -9.69 -0.81
CA ASN A 410 -1.98 -8.42 -0.84
C ASN A 410 -0.79 -8.54 -1.82
N PRO A 411 -0.80 -7.78 -2.93
CA PRO A 411 0.24 -7.81 -3.95
C PRO A 411 1.55 -7.12 -3.50
N GLN A 412 1.64 -6.66 -2.24
CA GLN A 412 2.84 -6.08 -1.64
C GLN A 412 3.47 -6.86 -0.49
N ALA A 413 2.94 -8.04 -0.18
CA ALA A 413 3.37 -8.72 1.01
C ALA A 413 4.62 -9.59 0.82
N PHE A 414 5.19 -9.70 -0.40
CA PHE A 414 6.49 -10.35 -0.57
C PHE A 414 7.33 -9.85 -1.76
N VAL A 415 8.10 -8.80 -1.53
CA VAL A 415 8.99 -8.20 -2.55
C VAL A 415 10.32 -8.95 -2.66
N THR A 416 10.76 -9.34 -3.86
CA THR A 416 12.06 -10.00 -4.08
C THR A 416 12.83 -9.39 -5.25
N GLY A 417 14.12 -9.14 -5.05
CA GLY A 417 15.01 -8.65 -6.11
C GLY A 417 15.64 -9.83 -6.86
N VAL A 418 15.63 -9.81 -8.19
CA VAL A 418 16.24 -10.84 -9.04
C VAL A 418 17.08 -10.15 -10.12
N SER A 419 18.29 -10.64 -10.35
CA SER A 419 19.13 -10.19 -11.47
C SER A 419 19.42 -11.32 -12.46
N PHE A 420 19.74 -10.95 -13.70
CA PHE A 420 19.95 -11.90 -14.80
C PHE A 420 21.38 -11.88 -15.31
N ALA A 421 21.90 -13.04 -15.72
CA ALA A 421 23.28 -13.20 -16.16
C ALA A 421 23.54 -12.69 -17.59
N GLU A 422 22.48 -12.48 -18.37
CA GLU A 422 22.55 -12.02 -19.76
C GLU A 422 21.39 -11.04 -20.04
N SER A 423 21.60 -10.08 -20.95
CA SER A 423 20.54 -9.18 -21.42
C SER A 423 19.59 -9.88 -22.40
N GLY A 424 18.32 -9.52 -22.41
CA GLY A 424 17.33 -10.00 -23.40
C GLY A 424 15.88 -9.81 -22.99
N ASP A 425 14.95 -10.25 -23.83
CA ASP A 425 13.51 -10.26 -23.52
C ASP A 425 13.24 -11.22 -22.35
N LEU A 426 12.55 -10.75 -21.31
CA LEU A 426 12.27 -11.54 -20.10
C LEU A 426 10.83 -12.07 -20.12
N SER A 427 10.72 -13.38 -19.90
CA SER A 427 9.49 -14.08 -19.51
C SER A 427 9.75 -14.73 -18.16
N PHE A 428 9.12 -14.19 -17.12
CA PHE A 428 9.33 -14.60 -15.74
C PHE A 428 8.00 -15.01 -15.11
N THR A 429 7.98 -16.17 -14.44
CA THR A 429 6.81 -16.61 -13.68
C THR A 429 7.11 -16.79 -12.21
N GLN A 430 6.11 -16.49 -11.39
CA GLN A 430 6.18 -16.62 -9.94
C GLN A 430 4.96 -17.39 -9.44
N ALA A 431 5.21 -18.52 -8.77
CA ALA A 431 4.16 -19.42 -8.27
C ALA A 431 4.13 -19.42 -6.73
N PRO A 432 2.98 -19.11 -6.09
CA PRO A 432 2.84 -19.11 -4.64
C PRO A 432 2.78 -20.53 -4.04
N ILE A 433 3.52 -20.78 -2.97
CA ILE A 433 3.43 -21.99 -2.13
C ILE A 433 2.50 -21.73 -0.93
N ILE A 434 1.21 -22.02 -1.07
CA ILE A 434 0.22 -21.78 0.01
C ILE A 434 0.26 -22.86 1.11
N THR A 435 0.32 -22.42 2.37
CA THR A 435 0.15 -23.31 3.54
C THR A 435 -1.04 -22.83 4.36
N PHE A 436 -2.02 -23.70 4.59
CA PHE A 436 -3.18 -23.37 5.42
C PHE A 436 -2.81 -23.37 6.91
N VAL A 437 -2.88 -22.20 7.56
CA VAL A 437 -2.77 -22.07 9.01
C VAL A 437 -4.18 -21.88 9.57
N PRO A 438 -4.71 -22.81 10.38
CA PRO A 438 -6.02 -22.63 10.99
C PRO A 438 -6.00 -21.45 11.98
N ASP A 439 -6.98 -20.56 11.91
CA ASP A 439 -7.15 -19.37 12.77
C ASP A 439 -7.18 -19.68 14.28
N ASP A 440 -7.32 -20.96 14.65
CA ASP A 440 -7.40 -21.38 16.04
C ASP A 440 -6.89 -22.83 16.19
N PRO A 441 -5.73 -23.09 16.81
CA PRO A 441 -5.25 -24.46 17.04
C PRO A 441 -6.14 -25.23 18.04
N VAL A 442 -7.08 -24.54 18.71
CA VAL A 442 -7.99 -25.15 19.70
C VAL A 442 -9.34 -25.54 19.10
N ASN A 443 -9.74 -24.95 17.96
CA ASN A 443 -11.07 -25.13 17.36
C ASN A 443 -11.05 -25.55 15.88
N SER A 444 -10.02 -26.24 15.42
CA SER A 444 -10.07 -26.87 14.10
C SER A 444 -11.25 -27.86 14.02
N VAL A 445 -12.24 -27.53 13.20
CA VAL A 445 -13.32 -28.46 12.83
C VAL A 445 -12.68 -29.55 11.98
N PRO A 446 -12.67 -30.82 12.43
CA PRO A 446 -12.03 -31.88 11.66
C PRO A 446 -12.71 -32.01 10.30
N ALA A 447 -11.91 -32.08 9.22
CA ALA A 447 -12.39 -32.37 7.88
C ALA A 447 -13.38 -33.55 7.92
N PRO A 448 -14.52 -33.47 7.19
CA PRO A 448 -15.54 -34.50 7.26
C PRO A 448 -14.89 -35.83 6.85
N SER A 449 -14.88 -36.78 7.79
CA SER A 449 -14.32 -38.12 7.59
C SER A 449 -15.22 -38.91 6.63
N SER A 450 -15.20 -38.53 5.35
CA SER A 450 -15.89 -39.21 4.26
C SER A 450 -15.49 -40.70 4.22
N VAL A 451 -14.25 -41.04 4.58
CA VAL A 451 -13.75 -42.42 4.72
C VAL A 451 -14.52 -43.24 5.77
N PHE A 452 -15.02 -42.63 6.84
CA PHE A 452 -15.76 -43.34 7.89
C PHE A 452 -17.19 -43.71 7.43
N MET A 453 -17.81 -42.85 6.61
CA MET A 453 -19.15 -43.09 6.05
C MET A 453 -19.16 -44.20 4.98
N TRP A 454 -18.09 -44.32 4.18
CA TRP A 454 -17.94 -45.45 3.25
C TRP A 454 -17.64 -46.78 3.97
N GLY A 455 -16.90 -46.74 5.08
CA GLY A 455 -16.60 -47.93 5.89
C GLY A 455 -17.83 -48.55 6.56
N ILE A 456 -18.76 -47.72 7.06
CA ILE A 456 -19.99 -48.20 7.71
C ILE A 456 -21.00 -48.76 6.69
N SER A 457 -21.07 -48.21 5.47
CA SER A 457 -21.98 -48.71 4.43
C SER A 457 -21.57 -50.10 3.93
N LEU A 458 -20.26 -50.37 3.83
CA LEU A 458 -19.73 -51.68 3.45
C LEU A 458 -19.90 -52.75 4.54
N LEU A 459 -19.78 -52.38 5.83
CA LEU A 459 -20.08 -53.29 6.95
C LEU A 459 -21.58 -53.64 7.01
N GLY A 460 -22.46 -52.68 6.71
CA GLY A 460 -23.91 -52.89 6.65
C GLY A 460 -24.34 -53.89 5.55
N LEU A 461 -23.67 -53.87 4.39
CA LEU A 461 -23.91 -54.82 3.30
C LEU A 461 -23.38 -56.24 3.59
N LEU A 462 -22.34 -56.38 4.41
CA LEU A 462 -21.81 -57.68 4.83
C LEU A 462 -22.67 -58.36 5.90
N ILE A 463 -23.30 -57.60 6.79
CA ILE A 463 -24.18 -58.12 7.85
C ILE A 463 -25.54 -58.56 7.28
N THR A 464 -26.06 -57.87 6.27
CA THR A 464 -27.32 -58.25 5.60
C THR A 464 -27.17 -59.51 4.73
N ARG A 465 -25.99 -59.76 4.13
CA ARG A 465 -25.71 -61.03 3.42
C ARG A 465 -25.67 -62.26 4.33
N ARG A 466 -25.36 -62.12 5.62
CA ARG A 466 -25.38 -63.26 6.59
C ARG A 466 -26.78 -63.65 7.06
N LYS A 467 -27.79 -62.80 6.88
CA LYS A 467 -29.19 -63.10 7.27
C LYS A 467 -30.05 -63.73 6.17
N LEU A 468 -29.54 -63.85 4.93
CA LEU A 468 -30.26 -64.47 3.80
C LEU A 468 -29.90 -65.94 3.55
N LYS A 469 -29.18 -66.60 4.46
CA LYS A 469 -29.04 -68.06 4.49
C LYS A 469 -29.64 -68.61 5.78
N LYS A 470 -30.97 -68.72 5.80
CA LYS A 470 -31.71 -69.73 6.56
C LYS A 470 -32.97 -70.09 5.80
#